data_AF-A0A327Z6C4-F1
#
_entry.id   AF-A0A327Z6C4-F1
#
_cell.length_a   1.000
_cell.length_b   1.000
_cell.length_c   1.000
_cell.angle_alpha   90.00
_cell.angle_beta   90.00
_cell.angle_gamma   90.00
#
_symmetry.space_group_name_H-M   'P 1'
#
loop_
_entity.id
_entity.type
_entity.pdbx_description
1 polymer ?
#
loop_
_entity_poly.entity_id
_entity_poly.type
_entity_poly.pdbx_seq_one_letter_code
_entity_poly.pdbx_strand_id
1 'polypeptide(L)' 'MTDDGIALRQQALNRIAEQLGVPAPVWTEEDEARFTVWTRAADAAWEKIHGRQRKRRTHRVTAI' A
#
# COMPACT_ATOMS: atom_id res chain seq x y z
N MET A 1 4.71 -10.02 8.54
CA MET A 1 3.95 -8.98 7.81
C MET A 1 3.20 -9.75 6.76
N THR A 2 1.94 -10.04 7.08
CA THR A 2 1.13 -11.14 6.53
C THR A 2 0.57 -10.82 5.15
N ASP A 3 0.23 -11.89 4.42
CA ASP A 3 -0.37 -11.96 3.07
C ASP A 3 -1.50 -10.93 2.81
N ASP A 4 -2.13 -10.43 3.87
CA ASP A 4 -3.10 -9.33 3.87
C ASP A 4 -2.59 -8.07 3.14
N GLY A 5 -1.28 -7.80 3.24
CA GLY A 5 -0.63 -6.69 2.57
C GLY A 5 -0.78 -6.79 1.06
N ILE A 6 -0.29 -7.90 0.51
CA ILE A 6 -0.28 -8.22 -0.92
C ILE A 6 -1.71 -8.31 -1.46
N ALA A 7 -2.61 -9.01 -0.76
CA ALA A 7 -4.00 -9.16 -1.17
C ALA A 7 -4.71 -7.80 -1.34
N LEU A 8 -4.51 -6.86 -0.39
CA LEU A 8 -5.07 -5.51 -0.48
C LEU A 8 -4.56 -4.73 -1.68
N ARG A 9 -3.28 -4.86 -2.04
CA ARG A 9 -2.68 -4.12 -3.17
C ARG A 9 -3.11 -4.76 -4.48
N GLN A 10 -3.15 -6.09 -4.55
CA GLN A 10 -3.69 -6.79 -5.70
C GLN A 10 -5.16 -6.41 -5.95
N GLN A 11 -5.98 -6.31 -4.91
CA GLN A 11 -7.38 -5.86 -5.04
C GLN A 11 -7.46 -4.43 -5.60
N ALA A 12 -6.62 -3.51 -5.11
CA ALA A 12 -6.58 -2.15 -5.62
C ALA A 12 -6.13 -2.09 -7.10
N LEU A 13 -5.10 -2.86 -7.46
CA LEU A 13 -4.63 -2.97 -8.84
C LEU A 13 -5.70 -3.55 -9.77
N ASN A 14 -6.38 -4.61 -9.33
CA ASN A 14 -7.48 -5.21 -10.09
C ASN A 14 -8.58 -4.19 -10.38
N ARG A 15 -8.97 -3.39 -9.39
CA ARG A 15 -9.99 -2.34 -9.55
C ARG A 15 -9.55 -1.27 -10.55
N ILE A 16 -8.30 -0.83 -10.50
CA ILE A 16 -7.76 0.17 -11.43
C ILE A 16 -7.68 -0.40 -12.84
N ALA A 17 -7.21 -1.64 -12.97
CA ALA A 17 -7.06 -2.33 -14.25
C ALA A 17 -8.42 -2.54 -14.93
N GLU A 18 -9.45 -2.92 -14.17
CA GLU A 18 -10.84 -3.00 -14.63
C GLU A 18 -11.36 -1.66 -15.15
N GLN A 19 -11.12 -0.57 -14.40
CA GLN A 19 -11.52 0.79 -14.82
C GLN A 19 -10.83 1.24 -16.12
N LEU A 20 -9.59 0.81 -16.33
CA LEU A 20 -8.78 1.17 -17.49
C LEU A 20 -8.96 0.19 -18.66
N GLY A 21 -9.66 -0.94 -18.47
CA GLY A 21 -9.81 -1.98 -19.48
C GLY A 21 -8.49 -2.69 -19.84
N VAL A 22 -7.54 -2.73 -18.92
CA VAL A 22 -6.21 -3.36 -19.10
C VAL A 22 -6.04 -4.53 -18.14
N PRO A 23 -5.15 -5.50 -18.43
CA PRO A 23 -4.84 -6.55 -17.47
C PRO A 23 -4.14 -6.00 -16.21
N ALA A 24 -4.56 -6.47 -15.04
CA ALA A 24 -3.93 -6.08 -13.78
C ALA A 24 -2.54 -6.71 -13.64
N PRO A 25 -1.50 -5.94 -13.27
CA PRO A 25 -0.22 -6.52 -12.91
C PRO A 25 -0.34 -7.31 -11.60
N VAL A 26 0.56 -8.28 -11.41
CA VAL A 26 0.66 -9.06 -10.17
C VAL A 26 1.54 -8.31 -9.19
N TRP A 27 1.04 -8.06 -7.98
CA TRP A 27 1.81 -7.52 -6.88
C TRP A 27 2.60 -8.63 -6.19
N THR A 28 3.93 -8.57 -6.28
CA THR A 28 4.80 -9.62 -5.74
C THR A 28 5.23 -9.35 -4.30
N GLU A 29 5.79 -10.35 -3.63
CA GLU A 29 6.44 -10.19 -2.33
C GLU A 29 7.60 -9.18 -2.39
N GLU A 30 8.36 -9.16 -3.49
CA GLU A 30 9.46 -8.21 -3.69
C GLU A 30 8.95 -6.77 -3.83
N ASP A 31 7.81 -6.57 -4.50
CA ASP A 31 7.14 -5.27 -4.56
C ASP A 31 6.68 -4.81 -3.17
N GLU A 32 6.09 -5.72 -2.38
CA GLU A 32 5.65 -5.42 -1.01
C GLU A 32 6.84 -5.06 -0.09
N ALA A 33 7.96 -5.75 -0.24
CA ALA A 33 9.19 -5.45 0.49
C ALA A 33 9.73 -4.05 0.13
N ARG A 34 9.83 -3.73 -1.17
CA ARG A 34 10.26 -2.40 -1.64
C ARG A 34 9.32 -1.30 -1.18
N PHE A 35 8.01 -1.52 -1.29
CA PHE A 35 6.99 -0.59 -0.83
C PHE A 35 7.09 -0.34 0.69
N THR A 36 7.33 -1.38 1.48
CA THR A 36 7.52 -1.26 2.93
C THR A 36 8.72 -0.40 3.28
N VAL A 37 9.85 -0.59 2.59
CA VAL A 37 11.05 0.25 2.79
C VAL A 37 10.76 1.71 2.40
N TRP A 38 10.15 1.93 1.24
CA TRP A 38 9.83 3.27 0.76
C TRP A 38 8.87 4.01 1.70
N THR A 39 7.81 3.35 2.16
CA THR A 39 6.85 3.95 3.09
C THR A 39 7.46 4.27 4.46
N ARG A 40 8.37 3.42 4.97
CA ARG A 40 9.11 3.73 6.21
C ARG A 40 10.04 4.94 6.04
N ALA A 41 10.75 5.02 4.91
CA ALA A 41 11.60 6.17 4.60
C ALA A 41 10.77 7.46 4.48
N ALA A 42 9.60 7.39 3.84
CA ALA A 42 8.68 8.52 3.71
C ALA A 42 8.13 8.98 5.07
N ASP A 43 7.79 8.06 5.97
CA ASP A 43 7.34 8.40 7.33
C ASP A 43 8.45 9.05 8.15
N ALA A 44 9.69 8.53 8.06
CA ALA A 44 10.84 9.13 8.73
C ALA A 44 11.13 10.54 8.18
N ALA A 45 11.00 10.75 6.88
CA ALA A 45 11.12 12.07 6.26
C ALA A 45 10.00 13.02 6.74
N TRP A 46 8.76 12.53 6.81
CA TRP A 46 7.63 13.30 7.33
C TRP A 46 7.85 13.76 8.77
N GLU A 47 8.34 12.87 9.63
CA GLU A 47 8.62 13.19 11.03
C GLU A 47 9.69 14.28 11.16
N LYS A 48 10.74 14.24 10.33
CA LYS A 48 11.76 15.30 10.29
C LYS A 48 11.21 16.66 9.86
N ILE A 49 10.28 16.68 8.90
CA ILE A 49 9.71 17.92 8.36
C ILE A 49 8.66 18.51 9.31
N HIS A 50 7.82 17.66 9.92
CA HIS A 50 6.64 18.10 10.68
C HIS A 50 6.75 17.93 12.19
N GLY A 51 7.81 17.32 12.70
CA GLY A 51 8.02 17.07 14.13
C GLY A 51 7.00 16.13 14.76
N ARG A 52 6.23 15.38 13.96
CA ARG A 52 5.23 14.42 14.44
C ARG A 52 5.10 13.23 13.52
N GLN A 53 4.79 12.07 14.10
CA GLN A 53 4.55 10.84 13.35
C GLN A 53 3.33 10.99 12.42
N ARG A 54 3.46 10.50 11.19
CA ARG A 54 2.36 10.48 10.23
C ARG A 54 1.29 9.49 10.70
N LYS A 55 0.07 9.96 10.95
CA LYS A 55 -1.06 9.06 11.24
C LYS A 55 -1.38 8.26 9.97
N ARG A 56 -1.01 6.98 9.95
CA ARG A 56 -1.45 6.05 8.92
C ARG A 56 -2.95 5.83 9.10
N ARG A 57 -3.76 6.19 8.09
CA ARG A 57 -5.19 5.84 8.10
C ARG A 57 -5.28 4.33 7.97
N THR A 58 -5.58 3.65 9.07
CA THR A 58 -5.99 2.25 9.03
C THR A 58 -7.36 2.23 8.37
N HIS A 59 -7.41 1.92 7.08
CA HIS A 59 -8.68 1.64 6.42
C HIS A 59 -9.18 0.30 7.00
N ARG A 60 -10.09 0.38 7.97
CA ARG A 60 -10.88 -0.78 8.39
C ARG A 60 -11.69 -1.18 7.16
N VAL A 61 -11.41 -2.35 6.59
CA VAL A 61 -12.26 -2.94 5.56
C VAL A 61 -13.56 -3.32 6.27
N THR A 62 -14.58 -2.48 6.16
CA THR A 62 -15.94 -2.86 6.53
C THR A 62 -16.40 -3.83 5.44
N ALA A 63 -16.50 -5.12 5.78
CA ALA A 63 -17.20 -6.08 4.94
C ALA A 63 -18.64 -5.58 4.76
N ILE A 64 -19.06 -5.44 3.50
CA ILE A 64 -20.45 -5.20 3.09
C ILE A 64 -21.00 -6.52 2.60
#